data_AF-A0A967MAW0-F1
#
_entry.id   AF-A0A967MAW0-F1
#
_cell.length_a   1.000
_cell.length_b   1.000
_cell.length_c   1.000
_cell.angle_alpha   90.00
_cell.angle_beta   90.00
_cell.angle_gamma   90.00
#
_symmetry.space_group_name_H-M   'P 1'
#
loop_
_entity.id
_entity.type
_entity.pdbx_description
1 polymer ?
#
loop_
_entity_poly.entity_id
_entity_poly.type
_entity_poly.pdbx_seq_one_letter_code
_entity_poly.pdbx_strand_id
1 'polypeptide(L)' 'FVESMVFGLGSGIGFGLALVIMASIREKLELAQVPEPFRGMPMAFVTASLIALAFTGFTGLIAH' A
#
# COMPACT_ATOMS: atom_id res chain seq x y z
N PHE A 1 6.24 -26.81 -7.12
CA PHE A 1 5.35 -26.89 -5.93
C PHE A 1 5.82 -25.98 -4.80
N VAL A 2 7.01 -26.20 -4.23
CA VAL A 2 7.56 -25.34 -3.16
C VAL A 2 7.70 -23.88 -3.61
N GLU A 3 8.19 -23.63 -4.82
CA GLU A 3 8.30 -22.28 -5.39
C GLU A 3 6.94 -21.54 -5.46
N SER A 4 5.90 -22.22 -5.94
CA SER A 4 4.53 -21.67 -6.00
C SER A 4 3.96 -21.38 -4.61
N MET A 5 4.28 -22.22 -3.61
CA MET A 5 3.93 -21.97 -2.20
C MET A 5 4.63 -20.70 -1.68
N VAL A 6 5.94 -20.58 -1.89
CA VAL A 6 6.72 -19.41 -1.45
C VAL A 6 6.23 -18.15 -2.15
N PHE A 7 5.96 -18.22 -3.44
CA PHE A 7 5.41 -17.11 -4.22
C PHE A 7 4.03 -16.66 -3.71
N GLY A 8 3.11 -17.61 -3.47
CA GLY A 8 1.79 -17.30 -2.93
C GLY A 8 1.85 -16.70 -1.52
N LEU A 9 2.71 -17.25 -0.67
CA LEU A 9 2.89 -16.79 0.71
C LEU A 9 3.54 -15.39 0.75
N GLY A 10 4.56 -15.15 -0.08
CA GLY A 10 5.18 -13.83 -0.26
C GLY A 10 4.20 -12.79 -0.81
N SER A 11 3.38 -13.16 -1.81
CA SER A 11 2.35 -12.28 -2.36
C SER A 11 1.28 -11.93 -1.34
N GLY A 12 0.83 -12.91 -0.54
CA GLY A 12 -0.13 -12.70 0.54
C GLY A 12 0.40 -11.78 1.64
N ILE A 13 1.65 -12.00 2.07
CA ILE A 13 2.31 -11.11 3.06
C ILE A 13 2.44 -9.69 2.51
N GLY A 14 2.89 -9.53 1.26
CA GLY A 14 3.05 -8.22 0.63
C GLY A 14 1.71 -7.47 0.53
N PHE A 15 0.64 -8.17 0.12
CA PHE A 15 -0.69 -7.58 0.07
C PHE A 15 -1.21 -7.21 1.48
N GLY A 16 -1.01 -8.08 2.47
CA GLY A 16 -1.36 -7.78 3.86
C GLY A 16 -0.65 -6.54 4.39
N LEU A 17 0.65 -6.40 4.10
CA LEU A 17 1.44 -5.21 4.44
C LEU A 17 0.84 -3.95 3.80
N ALA A 18 0.47 -4.01 2.53
CA ALA A 18 -0.17 -2.91 1.81
C ALA A 18 -1.49 -2.47 2.47
N LEU A 19 -2.32 -3.43 2.89
CA LEU A 19 -3.58 -3.17 3.58
C LEU A 19 -3.36 -2.50 4.95
N VAL A 20 -2.39 -2.98 5.74
CA VAL A 20 -2.06 -2.39 7.04
C VAL A 20 -1.59 -0.95 6.87
N ILE A 21 -0.73 -0.67 5.90
CA ILE A 21 -0.25 0.69 5.61
C ILE A 21 -1.42 1.60 5.20
N MET A 22 -2.29 1.14 4.28
CA MET A 22 -3.49 1.87 3.89
C MET A 22 -4.39 2.19 5.09
N ALA A 23 -4.63 1.20 5.96
CA ALA A 23 -5.45 1.37 7.15
C ALA A 23 -4.85 2.40 8.13
N SER A 24 -3.54 2.31 8.39
CA SER A 24 -2.84 3.26 9.27
C SER A 24 -2.86 4.69 8.71
N ILE A 25 -2.70 4.87 7.40
CA ILE A 25 -2.81 6.20 6.78
C ILE A 25 -4.23 6.73 6.91
N ARG A 26 -5.24 5.88 6.66
CA ARG A 26 -6.65 6.26 6.78
C ARG A 26 -7.00 6.73 8.19
N GLU A 27 -6.58 6.01 9.22
CA GLU A 27 -6.78 6.39 10.63
C GLU A 27 -6.16 7.76 10.94
N LYS A 28 -4.92 7.99 10.48
CA LYS A 28 -4.24 9.29 10.64
C LYS A 28 -4.95 10.43 9.91
N LEU A 29 -5.51 10.16 8.73
CA LEU A 29 -6.25 11.15 7.95
C LEU A 29 -7.60 11.50 8.57
N GLU A 30 -8.25 10.55 9.25
CA GLU A 30 -9.50 10.80 9.99
C GLU A 30 -9.27 11.73 11.20
N LEU A 31 -8.07 11.70 11.79
CA LEU A 31 -7.66 12.60 12.87
C LEU A 31 -7.11 13.94 12.36
N ALA A 32 -6.75 14.03 11.08
CA ALA A 32 -6.18 15.22 10.47
C ALA A 32 -7.27 16.17 9.93
N GLN A 33 -6.97 17.47 9.89
CA GLN A 33 -7.86 18.46 9.27
C GLN A 33 -7.70 18.45 7.75
N VAL A 34 -8.25 17.42 7.09
CA VAL A 34 -8.24 17.33 5.62
C VAL A 34 -9.28 18.29 5.03
N PRO A 35 -8.93 19.10 4.01
CA PRO A 35 -9.88 19.98 3.31
C PRO A 35 -11.04 19.18 2.70
N GLU A 36 -12.26 19.75 2.72
CA GLU A 36 -13.49 19.08 2.22
C GLU A 36 -13.36 18.40 0.85
N PRO A 37 -12.75 19.02 -0.19
CA PRO A 37 -12.65 18.42 -1.52
C PRO A 37 -11.83 17.13 -1.55
N PHE A 38 -10.97 16.93 -0.56
CA PHE A 38 -10.06 15.79 -0.49
C PHE A 38 -10.58 14.67 0.44
N ARG A 39 -11.56 14.94 1.30
CA ARG A 39 -12.05 13.93 2.26
C ARG A 39 -12.64 12.69 1.57
N GLY A 40 -12.35 11.52 2.15
CA GLY A 40 -12.90 10.24 1.68
C GLY A 40 -12.19 9.71 0.43
N MET A 41 -12.94 9.57 -0.67
CA MET A 41 -12.48 8.89 -1.89
C MET A 41 -11.24 9.53 -2.55
N PRO A 42 -11.16 10.86 -2.72
CA PRO A 42 -10.01 11.47 -3.39
C PRO A 42 -8.70 11.22 -2.64
N MET A 43 -8.69 11.40 -1.31
CA MET A 43 -7.49 11.05 -0.52
C MET A 43 -7.17 9.57 -0.58
N ALA A 44 -8.15 8.67 -0.60
CA ALA A 44 -7.89 7.24 -0.73
C ALA A 44 -7.15 6.90 -2.05
N PHE A 45 -7.49 7.57 -3.15
CA PHE A 45 -6.75 7.42 -4.41
C PHE A 45 -5.33 7.98 -4.35
N VAL A 46 -5.13 9.12 -3.67
CA VAL A 46 -3.79 9.70 -3.47
C VAL A 46 -2.93 8.77 -2.61
N THR A 47 -3.47 8.22 -1.53
CA THR A 47 -2.70 7.30 -0.68
C THR A 47 -2.40 5.99 -1.40
N ALA A 48 -3.36 5.47 -2.18
CA ALA A 48 -3.15 4.28 -3.00
C ALA A 48 -2.04 4.48 -4.04
N SER A 49 -2.01 5.63 -4.73
CA SER A 49 -0.96 5.93 -5.71
C SER A 49 0.41 6.10 -5.05
N LEU A 50 0.50 6.75 -3.88
CA LEU A 50 1.74 6.86 -3.11
C LEU A 50 2.27 5.50 -2.65
N ILE A 51 1.39 4.60 -2.23
CA ILE A 51 1.77 3.23 -1.86
C ILE A 51 2.23 2.44 -3.08
N ALA A 52 1.54 2.58 -4.22
CA ALA A 52 1.97 1.97 -5.47
C ALA A 52 3.38 2.45 -5.88
N LEU A 53 3.68 3.74 -5.72
CA LEU A 53 5.00 4.32 -5.94
C LEU A 53 6.05 3.75 -4.98
N ALA A 54 5.71 3.62 -3.69
CA ALA A 54 6.61 3.01 -2.71
C ALA A 54 6.97 1.56 -3.07
N PHE A 55 5.99 0.76 -3.49
CA PHE A 55 6.22 -0.62 -3.92
C PHE A 55 6.97 -0.71 -5.25
N THR A 56 6.76 0.22 -6.18
CA THR A 56 7.57 0.25 -7.43
C THR A 56 9.04 0.55 -7.14
N GLY A 57 9.38 1.22 -6.05
CA GLY A 57 10.77 1.39 -5.58
C GLY A 57 11.51 0.07 -5.35
N PHE A 58 10.80 -1.03 -5.07
CA PHE A 58 11.42 -2.34 -4.88
C PHE A 58 11.72 -3.09 -6.18
N THR A 59 11.22 -2.62 -7.33
CA THR A 59 11.43 -3.28 -8.63
C THR A 59 12.90 -3.33 -9.05
N GLY A 60 13.74 -2.42 -8.54
CA GLY A 60 15.19 -2.39 -8.78
C GLY A 60 16.03 -3.27 -7.85
N LEU A 61 15.46 -3.85 -6.78
CA LEU A 61 16.21 -4.63 -5.78
C LEU A 61 16.63 -6.03 -6.26
N ILE A 62 15.97 -6.54 -7.30
CA ILE A 62 16.14 -7.93 -7.78
C ILE A 62 16.97 -7.97 -9.07
N ALA A 63 17.60 -6.85 -9.45
CA ALA A 63 18.28 -6.67 -10.74
C ALA A 63 19.69 -7.30 -10.82
N HIS A 64 20.12 -8.08 -9.82
CA HIS A 64 21.37 -8.86 -9.85
C HIS A 64 21.21 -10.21 -9.17
#